data_AF-A0A6N1DLU7-F1
#
_entry.id   AF-A0A6N1DLU7-F1
#
_cell.length_a   1.000
_cell.length_b   1.000
_cell.length_c   1.000
_cell.angle_alpha   90.00
_cell.angle_beta   90.00
_cell.angle_gamma   90.00
#
_symmetry.space_group_name_H-M   'P 1'
#
loop_
_entity.id
_entity.type
_entity.pdbx_description
1 polymer ?
#
loop_
_entity_poly.entity_id
_entity_poly.type
_entity_poly.pdbx_seq_one_letter_code
_entity_poly.pdbx_strand_id
1 'polypeptide(L)'
;MTDDVLERERPLPDGTGADGVVHWRVFRHREAARDYLPAIQLGTGQRIVGGYSRDSVGALWWIGVQVDNVHAWGNLSAINKHAKTDT
;
A
#
# COMPACT_ATOMS: atom_id res chain seq x y z
N MET A 1 -15.37 1.53 7.44
CA MET A 1 -15.76 1.18 6.05
C MET A 1 -14.52 1.35 5.17
N THR A 2 -13.48 0.54 5.44
CA THR A 2 -12.14 0.63 4.80
C THR A 2 -11.54 -0.75 4.53
N ASP A 3 -12.13 -1.82 5.10
CA ASP A 3 -11.73 -3.22 4.89
C ASP A 3 -12.13 -3.73 3.50
N ASP A 4 -13.10 -3.09 2.83
CA ASP A 4 -13.56 -3.44 1.48
C ASP A 4 -12.42 -3.48 0.44
N VAL A 5 -11.30 -2.77 0.70
CA VAL A 5 -10.11 -2.83 -0.16
C VAL A 5 -9.44 -4.20 -0.14
N LEU A 6 -9.54 -4.96 0.97
CA LEU A 6 -8.94 -6.28 1.15
C LEU A 6 -9.73 -7.41 0.49
N GLU A 7 -10.96 -7.13 0.07
CA GLU A 7 -11.86 -8.10 -0.57
C GLU A 7 -11.73 -8.12 -2.09
N ARG A 8 -10.98 -7.16 -2.66
CA ARG A 8 -10.79 -7.03 -4.11
C ARG A 8 -9.49 -7.67 -4.54
N GLU A 9 -9.56 -8.52 -5.55
CA GLU A 9 -8.36 -9.05 -6.19
C GLU A 9 -7.64 -7.93 -6.95
N ARG A 10 -6.36 -7.73 -6.63
CA ARG A 10 -5.53 -6.69 -7.25
C ARG A 10 -4.06 -7.11 -7.24
N PRO A 11 -3.33 -6.94 -8.36
CA PRO A 11 -1.89 -7.18 -8.38
C PRO A 11 -1.18 -6.28 -7.36
N LEU A 12 0.02 -6.69 -6.96
CA LEU A 12 0.90 -5.83 -6.16
C LEU A 12 1.29 -4.58 -6.97
N PRO A 13 1.59 -3.46 -6.28
CA PRO A 13 2.15 -2.28 -6.94
C PRO A 13 3.44 -2.61 -7.69
N ASP A 14 3.65 -1.96 -8.84
CA ASP A 14 4.83 -2.18 -9.69
C ASP A 14 6.13 -1.58 -9.12
N GLY A 15 5.99 -0.69 -8.13
CA GLY A 15 7.07 0.02 -7.45
C GLY A 15 7.78 1.10 -8.25
N THR A 16 7.30 1.38 -9.46
CA THR A 16 7.74 2.53 -10.28
C THR A 16 6.94 3.79 -9.92
N GLY A 17 5.80 3.63 -9.27
CA GLY A 17 4.85 4.70 -8.96
C GLY A 17 3.96 5.09 -10.14
N ALA A 18 4.03 4.39 -11.28
CA ALA A 18 3.13 4.61 -12.41
C ALA A 18 1.65 4.36 -12.05
N ASP A 19 1.41 3.47 -11.09
CA ASP A 19 0.11 3.20 -10.48
C ASP A 19 -0.31 4.22 -9.41
N GLY A 20 0.54 5.22 -9.13
CA GLY A 20 0.32 6.24 -8.11
C GLY A 20 0.51 5.75 -6.67
N VAL A 21 0.89 4.49 -6.46
CA VAL A 21 1.06 3.91 -5.13
C VAL A 21 2.48 4.18 -4.65
N VAL A 22 2.60 5.05 -3.65
CA VAL A 22 3.90 5.56 -3.17
C VAL A 22 4.42 4.79 -1.96
N HIS A 23 3.56 4.06 -1.26
CA HIS A 23 3.94 3.21 -0.14
C HIS A 23 2.99 2.03 -0.07
N TRP A 24 3.48 0.83 0.19
CA TRP A 24 2.62 -0.33 0.45
C TRP A 24 3.28 -1.34 1.37
N ARG A 25 2.46 -2.16 2.01
CA ARG A 25 2.91 -3.26 2.87
C ARG A 25 2.12 -4.52 2.53
N VAL A 26 2.82 -5.65 2.54
CA VAL A 26 2.28 -6.98 2.23
C VAL A 26 2.17 -7.81 3.50
N PHE A 27 1.09 -8.58 3.60
CA PHE A 27 0.73 -9.42 4.74
C PHE A 27 0.31 -10.80 4.26
N ARG A 28 0.61 -11.83 5.06
CA ARG A 28 0.17 -13.21 4.82
C ARG A 28 -1.21 -13.52 5.41
N HIS A 29 -1.76 -12.63 6.23
CA HIS A 29 -3.07 -12.78 6.85
C HIS A 29 -3.90 -11.51 6.62
N ARG A 30 -5.18 -11.68 6.29
CA ARG A 30 -6.12 -10.57 6.06
C ARG A 30 -6.24 -9.71 7.32
N GLU A 31 -6.33 -10.35 8.48
CA GLU A 31 -6.53 -9.71 9.77
C GLU A 31 -5.36 -8.77 10.09
N ALA A 32 -4.12 -9.21 9.82
CA ALA A 32 -2.94 -8.38 9.99
C ALA A 32 -2.92 -7.16 9.07
N ALA A 33 -3.42 -7.29 7.84
CA ALA A 33 -3.60 -6.15 6.95
C ALA A 33 -4.68 -5.21 7.50
N ARG A 34 -5.84 -5.73 7.89
CA ARG A 34 -6.93 -4.95 8.47
C ARG A 34 -6.48 -4.17 9.71
N ASP A 35 -5.72 -4.79 10.60
CA ASP A 35 -5.22 -4.16 11.83
C ASP A 35 -4.17 -3.08 11.54
N TYR A 36 -3.56 -3.09 10.35
CA TYR A 36 -2.65 -2.06 9.89
C TYR A 36 -3.37 -0.82 9.34
N LEU A 37 -4.62 -0.93 8.85
CA LEU A 37 -5.37 0.19 8.28
C LEU A 37 -5.42 1.44 9.18
N PRO A 38 -5.69 1.33 10.50
CA PRO A 38 -5.75 2.50 11.39
C PRO A 38 -4.39 3.18 11.63
N ALA A 39 -3.27 2.49 11.35
CA ALA A 39 -1.92 3.03 11.51
C ALA A 39 -1.51 3.95 10.35
N ILE A 40 -2.28 3.98 9.26
CA ILE A 40 -1.97 4.78 8.08
C ILE A 40 -2.49 6.20 8.28
N GLN A 41 -1.56 7.15 8.37
CA GLN A 41 -1.86 8.57 8.36
C GLN A 41 -1.87 9.08 6.93
N LEU A 42 -3.00 9.64 6.49
CA LEU A 42 -3.17 10.21 5.16
C LEU A 42 -2.96 11.72 5.20
N GLY A 43 -2.16 12.22 4.26
CA GLY A 43 -2.09 13.64 3.92
C GLY A 43 -3.14 14.05 2.89
N THR A 44 -3.19 15.35 2.56
CA THR A 44 -4.04 15.88 1.49
C THR A 44 -3.71 15.22 0.15
N GLY A 45 -4.75 14.79 -0.59
CA GLY A 45 -4.59 14.12 -1.89
C GLY A 45 -4.06 12.68 -1.81
N GLN A 46 -4.11 12.08 -0.61
CA GLN A 46 -3.75 10.69 -0.37
C GLN A 46 -4.99 9.85 -0.07
N ARG A 47 -4.98 8.60 -0.53
CA ARG A 47 -6.04 7.63 -0.25
C ARG A 47 -5.47 6.25 0.02
N ILE A 48 -6.17 5.49 0.87
CA ILE A 48 -5.86 4.07 1.06
C ILE A 48 -6.30 3.29 -0.16
N VAL A 49 -5.41 2.43 -0.65
CA VAL A 49 -5.70 1.40 -1.64
C VAL A 49 -5.20 0.06 -1.12
N GLY A 50 -5.71 -1.02 -1.67
CA GLY A 50 -5.28 -2.35 -1.29
C GLY A 50 -5.95 -3.41 -2.15
N GLY A 51 -5.66 -4.64 -1.80
CA GLY A 51 -6.22 -5.82 -2.44
C GLY A 51 -5.63 -7.09 -1.86
N TYR A 52 -6.09 -8.20 -2.40
CA TYR A 52 -5.42 -9.48 -2.26
C TYR A 52 -4.88 -9.95 -3.61
N SER A 53 -3.83 -10.77 -3.55
CA SER A 53 -3.30 -11.50 -4.69
C SER A 53 -2.84 -12.88 -4.25
N ARG A 54 -2.28 -13.65 -5.16
CA ARG A 54 -1.75 -14.99 -4.89
C ARG A 54 -0.37 -15.12 -5.51
N ASP A 55 0.55 -15.70 -4.76
CA ASP A 55 1.84 -16.16 -5.26
C ASP A 55 1.94 -17.69 -5.16
N SER A 56 3.12 -18.24 -5.44
CA SER A 56 3.37 -19.68 -5.33
C SER A 56 3.25 -20.24 -3.89
N VAL A 57 3.23 -19.36 -2.87
CA VAL A 57 3.11 -19.75 -1.46
C VAL A 57 1.65 -19.70 -1.00
N GLY A 58 0.83 -18.81 -1.57
CA GLY A 58 -0.60 -18.75 -1.30
C GLY A 58 -1.17 -17.33 -1.44
N ALA A 59 -2.27 -17.08 -0.74
CA ALA A 59 -2.87 -15.75 -0.71
C ALA A 59 -1.98 -14.76 0.06
N LEU A 60 -2.01 -13.51 -0.38
CA LEU A 60 -1.39 -12.38 0.28
C LEU A 60 -2.33 -11.18 0.18
N TRP A 61 -2.28 -10.33 1.20
CA TRP A 61 -3.01 -9.07 1.26
C TRP A 61 -2.02 -7.92 1.26
N TRP A 62 -2.41 -6.80 0.69
CA TRP A 62 -1.57 -5.62 0.73
C TRP A 62 -2.42 -4.37 0.90
N ILE A 63 -1.82 -3.39 1.57
CA ILE A 63 -2.40 -2.06 1.75
C ILE A 63 -1.32 -1.05 1.38
N GLY A 64 -1.72 -0.04 0.64
CA GLY A 64 -0.86 1.07 0.27
C GLY A 64 -1.56 2.42 0.29
N VAL A 65 -0.74 3.44 0.09
CA VAL A 65 -1.15 4.83 -0.04
C VAL A 65 -0.97 5.22 -1.50
N GLN A 66 -2.06 5.65 -2.12
CA GLN A 66 -2.06 6.22 -3.46
C GLN A 66 -2.17 7.73 -3.37
N VAL A 67 -1.37 8.44 -4.17
CA VAL A 67 -1.44 9.90 -4.32
C VAL A 67 -2.14 10.25 -5.63
N ASP A 68 -2.87 11.36 -5.65
CA ASP A 68 -3.56 11.83 -6.87
C ASP A 68 -2.57 12.25 -7.98
N ASN A 69 -1.40 12.76 -7.59
CA ASN A 69 -0.35 13.15 -8.53
C ASN A 69 1.04 12.90 -7.92
N VAL A 70 1.74 11.90 -8.46
CA VAL A 70 3.07 11.49 -8.02
C VAL A 70 4.12 12.58 -8.28
N HIS A 71 3.99 13.34 -9.36
CA HIS A 71 4.88 14.47 -9.65
C HIS A 71 4.69 15.62 -8.65
N ALA A 72 3.44 15.88 -8.22
CA ALA A 72 3.14 16.90 -7.22
C ALA A 72 3.52 16.46 -5.79
N TRP A 73 3.54 15.14 -5.52
CA TRP A 73 4.02 14.59 -4.25
C TRP A 73 5.53 14.83 -4.04
N GLY A 74 6.29 15.02 -5.13
CA GLY A 74 7.62 15.63 -5.09
C GLY A 74 8.75 14.75 -4.53
N ASN A 75 8.47 13.51 -4.13
CA ASN A 75 9.49 12.62 -3.55
C ASN A 75 9.49 11.21 -4.14
N LEU A 76 9.63 11.11 -5.46
CA LEU A 76 9.77 9.85 -6.20
C LEU A 76 10.81 8.89 -5.59
N SER A 77 11.86 9.44 -4.98
CA SER A 77 12.91 8.66 -4.32
C SER A 77 12.46 7.95 -3.03
N ALA A 78 11.29 8.30 -2.48
CA ALA A 78 10.71 7.71 -1.28
C ALA A 78 9.65 6.65 -1.58
N ILE A 79 9.42 6.31 -2.86
CA ILE A 79 8.49 5.23 -3.23
C ILE A 79 8.94 3.94 -2.56
N ASN A 80 8.08 3.44 -1.66
CA ASN A 80 8.27 2.25 -0.85
C ASN A 80 9.63 2.11 -0.16
N LYS A 81 10.23 3.24 0.24
CA LYS A 81 11.33 3.17 1.20
C LYS A 81 10.73 2.80 2.55
N HIS A 82 10.99 1.58 2.99
CA HIS A 82 10.99 1.27 4.40
C HIS A 82 11.93 2.27 5.06
N ALA A 83 11.41 3.13 5.94
CA ALA A 83 12.27 3.94 6.78
C ALA A 83 13.30 2.98 7.40
N LYS A 84 14.58 3.13 7.01
CA LYS A 84 15.65 2.51 7.77
C LYS A 84 15.58 3.18 9.12
N THR A 85 15.08 2.45 10.12
CA THR A 85 15.37 2.78 11.51
C THR A 85 16.88 2.61 11.66
N ASP A 86 17.64 3.67 11.40
CA ASP A 86 18.97 3.81 12.00
C ASP A 86 18.71 4.02 13.50
N THR A 87 18.97 2.99 14.29
CA THR A 87 19.10 3.04 15.75
C THR A 87 20.23 2.12 16.14
#